data_AF-A0A7C8QIM1-F1
#
_entry.id   AF-A0A7C8QIM1-F1
#
_cell.length_a   1.000
_cell.length_b   1.000
_cell.length_c   1.000
_cell.angle_alpha   90.00
_cell.angle_beta   90.00
_cell.angle_gamma   90.00
#
_symmetry.space_group_name_H-M   'P 1'
#
loop_
_entity.id
_entity.type
_entity.pdbx_description
1 polymer ?
#
loop_
_entity_poly.entity_id
_entity_poly.type
_entity_poly.pdbx_seq_one_letter_code
_entity_poly.pdbx_strand_id
1 'polypeptide(L)'
;MTHTESEVELHYGVKIDATFEKNTQPPPETQITPLLSLKGRTAIVTGAGAGIGFGVVEAFAEAGANIALWYNSNPEAIEKAKKVSKTYGITCKAYKVNVTDEKATIDTIDQVVQDLNGRLDIFVANAALYWSHGRLINSSTSDFQEIMNTNLMSTYYAAKAAGKHFQRQKETGTDIFGSKLENFHSGSFIVTSSIASVHQLFPQATTPYCVTKSAVTQLVKGLAVEFVKFARANLVCPGYLEGGMLMRGVDERER
;
A
#
# COMPACT_ATOMS: atom_id res chain seq x y z
N MET A 1 26.06 -15.63 34.33
CA MET A 1 26.41 -15.02 33.04
C MET A 1 25.26 -15.29 32.08
N THR A 2 24.33 -14.33 31.95
CA THR A 2 23.20 -14.42 31.03
C THR A 2 23.65 -13.84 29.70
N HIS A 3 23.97 -14.70 28.74
CA HIS A 3 24.13 -14.29 27.36
C HIS A 3 22.74 -13.98 26.78
N THR A 4 22.33 -12.72 26.84
CA THR A 4 21.28 -12.19 25.98
C THR A 4 21.93 -11.96 24.62
N GLU A 5 21.84 -12.91 23.71
CA GLU A 5 22.14 -12.65 22.29
C GLU A 5 21.04 -11.70 21.77
N SER A 6 21.37 -10.40 21.76
CA SER A 6 20.47 -9.31 21.37
C SER A 6 20.26 -9.20 19.86
N GLU A 7 21.09 -9.89 19.06
CA GLU A 7 21.00 -9.86 17.60
C GLU A 7 20.91 -11.30 17.08
N VAL A 8 19.87 -11.58 16.29
CA VAL A 8 19.80 -12.77 15.46
C VAL A 8 20.32 -12.38 14.08
N GLU A 9 21.49 -12.89 13.73
CA GLU A 9 22.02 -12.77 12.38
C GLU A 9 21.33 -13.80 11.49
N LEU A 10 20.44 -13.33 10.62
CA LEU A 10 19.91 -14.14 9.53
C LEU A 10 21.01 -14.40 8.49
N HIS A 11 20.77 -15.37 7.60
CA HIS A 11 21.66 -15.59 6.45
C HIS A 11 21.88 -14.30 5.65
N TYR A 12 23.08 -14.15 5.09
CA TYR A 12 23.55 -12.97 4.35
C TYR A 12 23.87 -11.72 5.19
N GLY A 13 24.13 -11.86 6.49
CA GLY A 13 24.59 -10.77 7.35
C GLY A 13 23.50 -9.78 7.75
N VAL A 14 22.23 -10.16 7.57
CA VAL A 14 21.08 -9.36 8.01
C VAL A 14 20.94 -9.56 9.52
N LYS A 15 21.36 -8.56 10.29
CA LYS A 15 21.17 -8.54 11.74
C LYS A 15 19.76 -8.04 12.06
N ILE A 16 18.91 -8.94 12.55
CA ILE A 16 17.66 -8.56 13.18
C ILE A 16 17.93 -8.50 14.67
N ASP A 17 17.86 -7.30 15.23
CA ASP A 17 17.84 -7.15 16.68
C ASP A 17 16.56 -7.82 17.21
N ALA A 18 16.78 -8.92 17.92
CA ALA A 18 15.77 -9.81 18.47
C ALA A 18 15.45 -9.46 19.94
N THR A 19 15.95 -8.33 20.42
CA THR A 19 15.53 -7.83 21.73
C THR A 19 14.04 -7.54 21.71
N PHE A 20 13.37 -8.01 22.77
CA PHE A 20 11.96 -7.74 23.02
C PHE A 20 11.83 -6.27 23.45
N GLU A 21 11.92 -5.33 22.51
CA GLU A 21 11.53 -3.96 22.76
C GLU A 21 10.01 -3.90 22.93
N LYS A 22 9.51 -3.04 23.83
CA LYS A 22 8.07 -2.81 24.01
C LYS A 22 7.48 -2.02 22.81
N ASN A 23 7.71 -2.48 21.59
CA ASN A 23 7.16 -1.94 20.35
C ASN A 23 5.67 -2.31 20.14
N THR A 24 5.10 -3.08 21.06
CA THR A 24 3.68 -3.48 21.13
C THR A 24 2.86 -2.65 22.11
N GLN A 25 3.35 -1.49 22.56
CA GLN A 25 2.54 -0.64 23.44
C GLN A 25 1.31 -0.11 22.69
N PRO A 26 0.10 -0.33 23.20
CA PRO A 26 -1.10 0.23 22.61
C PRO A 26 -1.03 1.76 22.66
N PRO A 27 -1.64 2.46 21.70
CA PRO A 27 -1.81 3.90 21.78
C PRO A 27 -2.44 4.31 23.12
N PRO A 28 -2.04 5.45 23.72
CA PRO A 28 -2.62 5.92 24.98
C PRO A 28 -4.11 6.28 24.85
N GLU A 29 -4.58 6.53 23.63
CA GLU A 29 -5.99 6.79 23.33
C GLU A 29 -6.85 5.53 23.52
N THR A 30 -7.95 5.68 24.24
CA THR A 30 -8.91 4.58 24.49
C THR A 30 -10.22 4.77 23.72
N GLN A 31 -10.44 5.95 23.14
CA GLN A 31 -11.64 6.28 22.36
C GLN A 31 -11.41 6.03 20.87
N ILE A 32 -12.45 5.54 20.18
CA ILE A 32 -12.35 5.15 18.77
C ILE A 32 -12.03 6.32 17.84
N THR A 33 -12.68 7.48 18.00
CA THR A 33 -12.47 8.61 17.08
C THR A 33 -11.03 9.13 17.08
N PRO A 34 -10.37 9.36 18.23
CA PRO A 34 -8.93 9.66 18.26
C PRO A 34 -8.05 8.57 17.64
N LEU A 35 -8.37 7.28 17.87
CA LEU A 35 -7.62 6.15 17.29
C LEU A 35 -7.67 6.10 15.75
N LEU A 36 -8.76 6.59 15.16
CA LEU A 36 -8.96 6.65 13.72
C LEU A 36 -8.45 7.95 13.08
N SER A 37 -8.03 8.94 13.87
CA SER A 37 -7.54 10.22 13.36
C SER A 37 -6.24 10.05 12.58
N LEU A 38 -6.18 10.65 11.39
CA LEU A 38 -5.00 10.73 10.54
C LEU A 38 -4.50 12.17 10.38
N LYS A 39 -4.97 13.09 11.23
CA LYS A 39 -4.61 14.50 11.16
C LYS A 39 -3.08 14.70 11.15
N GLY A 40 -2.59 15.38 10.12
CA GLY A 40 -1.15 15.69 9.95
C GLY A 40 -0.30 14.53 9.41
N ARG A 41 -0.89 13.35 9.19
CA ARG A 41 -0.21 12.22 8.55
C ARG A 41 -0.32 12.29 7.04
N THR A 42 0.62 11.65 6.34
CA THR A 42 0.66 11.60 4.88
C THR A 42 0.50 10.19 4.36
N ALA A 43 -0.44 10.02 3.42
CA ALA A 43 -0.77 8.74 2.82
C ALA A 43 -0.56 8.76 1.30
N ILE A 44 0.03 7.69 0.76
CA ILE A 44 0.03 7.39 -0.69
C ILE A 44 -0.98 6.28 -0.94
N VAL A 45 -1.84 6.44 -1.95
CA VAL A 45 -2.80 5.41 -2.36
C VAL A 45 -2.66 5.14 -3.86
N THR A 46 -2.27 3.91 -4.22
CA THR A 46 -2.11 3.51 -5.64
C THR A 46 -3.41 3.00 -6.25
N GLY A 47 -3.57 3.20 -7.57
CA GLY A 47 -4.81 2.82 -8.25
C GLY A 47 -6.03 3.59 -7.73
N ALA A 48 -5.83 4.83 -7.30
CA ALA A 48 -6.82 5.63 -6.57
C ALA A 48 -7.65 6.55 -7.47
N GLY A 49 -7.54 6.43 -8.80
CA GLY A 49 -8.38 7.18 -9.73
C GLY A 49 -9.86 6.73 -9.74
N ALA A 50 -10.16 5.55 -9.19
CA ALA A 50 -11.50 4.97 -9.12
C ALA A 50 -11.60 3.86 -8.06
N GLY A 51 -12.81 3.34 -7.85
CA GLY A 51 -13.07 2.12 -7.07
C GLY A 51 -12.56 2.19 -5.63
N ILE A 52 -12.07 1.05 -5.12
CA ILE A 52 -11.56 0.91 -3.75
C ILE A 52 -10.54 1.98 -3.40
N GLY A 53 -9.57 2.22 -4.29
CA GLY A 53 -8.51 3.18 -4.05
C GLY A 53 -9.05 4.60 -3.85
N PHE A 54 -10.05 5.02 -4.63
CA PHE A 54 -10.67 6.33 -4.42
C PHE A 54 -11.49 6.39 -3.13
N GLY A 55 -12.22 5.31 -2.79
CA GLY A 55 -12.92 5.24 -1.50
C GLY A 55 -11.97 5.34 -0.30
N VAL A 56 -10.77 4.76 -0.39
CA VAL A 56 -9.72 4.92 0.63
C VAL A 56 -9.25 6.37 0.71
N VAL A 57 -9.11 7.07 -0.42
CA VAL A 57 -8.77 8.50 -0.44
C VAL A 57 -9.84 9.32 0.30
N GLU A 58 -11.12 9.09 0.03
CA GLU A 58 -12.21 9.82 0.71
C GLU A 58 -12.22 9.54 2.22
N ALA A 59 -12.09 8.28 2.62
CA ALA A 59 -12.05 7.90 4.04
C ALA A 59 -10.84 8.48 4.78
N PHE A 60 -9.65 8.47 4.16
CA PHE A 60 -8.45 9.05 4.77
C PHE A 60 -8.51 10.57 4.82
N ALA A 61 -9.18 11.21 3.85
CA ALA A 61 -9.37 12.66 3.84
C ALA A 61 -10.32 13.09 4.95
N GLU A 62 -11.41 12.35 5.15
CA GLU A 62 -12.33 12.54 6.27
C GLU A 62 -11.62 12.40 7.62
N ALA A 63 -10.67 11.47 7.73
CA ALA A 63 -9.84 11.30 8.92
C ALA A 63 -8.73 12.36 9.07
N GLY A 64 -8.57 13.27 8.10
CA GLY A 64 -7.64 14.42 8.17
C GLY A 64 -6.24 14.19 7.59
N ALA A 65 -6.02 13.13 6.81
CA ALA A 65 -4.73 12.87 6.18
C ALA A 65 -4.43 13.83 5.02
N ASN A 66 -3.15 14.14 4.81
CA ASN A 66 -2.65 14.59 3.50
C ASN A 66 -2.48 13.37 2.59
N ILE A 67 -2.83 13.51 1.31
CA ILE A 67 -2.98 12.36 0.42
C ILE A 67 -2.31 12.61 -0.92
N ALA A 68 -1.53 11.63 -1.36
CA ALA A 68 -1.12 11.46 -2.74
C ALA A 68 -1.98 10.37 -3.41
N LEU A 69 -2.84 10.81 -4.33
CA LEU A 69 -3.70 9.96 -5.14
C LEU A 69 -2.91 9.57 -6.39
N TRP A 70 -2.53 8.30 -6.50
CA TRP A 70 -1.83 7.82 -7.70
C TRP A 70 -2.81 7.23 -8.71
N TYR A 71 -2.64 7.62 -9.97
CA TYR A 71 -3.39 7.11 -11.10
C TYR A 71 -2.44 6.80 -12.26
N ASN A 72 -2.90 6.00 -13.24
CA ASN A 72 -2.12 5.74 -14.46
C ASN A 72 -2.83 6.38 -15.68
N SER A 73 -4.00 5.87 -16.05
CA SER A 73 -4.69 6.25 -17.28
C SER A 73 -5.92 7.15 -17.11
N ASN A 74 -6.46 7.30 -15.89
CA ASN A 74 -7.67 8.12 -15.66
C ASN A 74 -7.31 9.55 -15.20
N PRO A 75 -7.34 10.56 -16.10
CA PRO A 75 -7.02 11.95 -15.74
C PRO A 75 -8.07 12.62 -14.82
N GLU A 76 -9.28 12.07 -14.69
CA GLU A 76 -10.28 12.59 -13.74
C GLU A 76 -9.78 12.58 -12.29
N ALA A 77 -8.78 11.74 -12.00
CA ALA A 77 -8.08 11.71 -10.72
C ALA A 77 -7.59 13.10 -10.27
N ILE A 78 -7.21 13.98 -11.21
CA ILE A 78 -6.75 15.35 -10.91
C ILE A 78 -7.89 16.18 -10.32
N GLU A 79 -9.05 16.20 -10.98
CA GLU A 79 -10.22 16.95 -10.51
C GLU A 79 -10.81 16.34 -9.23
N LYS A 80 -10.79 15.01 -9.11
CA LYS A 80 -11.17 14.32 -7.87
C LYS A 80 -10.29 14.72 -6.69
N ALA A 81 -8.97 14.76 -6.86
CA ALA A 81 -8.04 15.20 -5.80
C ALA A 81 -8.32 16.65 -5.36
N LYS A 82 -8.52 17.57 -6.32
CA LYS A 82 -8.90 18.96 -6.02
C LYS A 82 -10.20 19.05 -5.22
N LYS A 83 -11.22 18.27 -5.61
CA LYS A 83 -12.51 18.20 -4.91
C LYS A 83 -12.33 17.69 -3.48
N VAL A 84 -11.61 16.59 -3.30
CA VAL A 84 -11.31 16.03 -1.96
C VAL A 84 -10.60 17.05 -1.09
N SER A 85 -9.57 17.72 -1.61
CA SER A 85 -8.88 18.80 -0.90
C SER A 85 -9.83 19.90 -0.42
N LYS A 86 -10.71 20.38 -1.31
CA LYS A 86 -11.66 21.45 -0.99
C LYS A 86 -12.70 20.99 0.05
N THR A 87 -13.22 19.77 -0.08
CA THR A 87 -14.28 19.25 0.79
C THR A 87 -13.80 19.05 2.22
N TYR A 88 -12.62 18.47 2.40
CA TYR A 88 -12.13 18.06 3.72
C TYR A 88 -11.11 19.04 4.33
N GLY A 89 -10.66 20.05 3.58
CA GLY A 89 -9.68 21.03 4.07
C GLY A 89 -8.29 20.44 4.29
N ILE A 90 -7.91 19.42 3.51
CA ILE A 90 -6.60 18.74 3.56
C ILE A 90 -5.84 18.92 2.23
N THR A 91 -4.56 18.54 2.20
CA THR A 91 -3.80 18.51 0.95
C THR A 91 -3.97 17.16 0.26
N CYS A 92 -4.61 17.15 -0.90
CA CYS A 92 -4.75 15.98 -1.78
C CYS A 92 -4.22 16.33 -3.16
N LYS A 93 -3.17 15.64 -3.61
CA LYS A 93 -2.54 15.84 -4.92
C LYS A 93 -2.62 14.56 -5.73
N ALA A 94 -2.89 14.69 -7.04
CA ALA A 94 -2.90 13.56 -7.96
C ALA A 94 -1.53 13.41 -8.64
N TYR A 95 -1.04 12.18 -8.74
CA TYR A 95 0.24 11.84 -9.37
C TYR A 95 0.00 10.77 -10.44
N LYS A 96 0.46 11.03 -11.66
CA LYS A 96 0.42 10.06 -12.75
C LYS A 96 1.63 9.14 -12.64
N VAL A 97 1.42 7.88 -12.30
CA VAL A 97 2.51 6.91 -12.08
C VAL A 97 2.18 5.60 -12.76
N ASN A 98 3.12 5.12 -13.58
CA ASN A 98 3.13 3.71 -13.96
C ASN A 98 3.85 2.92 -12.87
N VAL A 99 3.07 2.21 -12.05
CA VAL A 99 3.59 1.46 -10.91
C VAL A 99 4.44 0.24 -11.29
N THR A 100 4.47 -0.15 -12.57
CA THR A 100 5.35 -1.23 -13.06
C THR A 100 6.78 -0.75 -13.31
N ASP A 101 7.02 0.56 -13.30
CA ASP A 101 8.35 1.16 -13.43
C ASP A 101 8.91 1.41 -12.02
N GLU A 102 9.97 0.66 -11.65
CA GLU A 102 10.61 0.78 -10.34
C GLU A 102 11.13 2.21 -10.11
N LYS A 103 11.77 2.80 -11.11
CA LYS A 103 12.37 4.13 -10.98
C LYS A 103 11.29 5.19 -10.81
N ALA A 104 10.26 5.16 -11.67
CA ALA A 104 9.15 6.10 -11.56
C ALA A 104 8.43 5.97 -10.21
N THR A 105 8.27 4.75 -9.70
CA THR A 105 7.68 4.49 -8.38
C THR A 105 8.51 5.12 -7.26
N ILE A 106 9.82 4.90 -7.24
CA ILE A 106 10.72 5.45 -6.23
C ILE A 106 10.72 6.98 -6.29
N ASP A 107 10.97 7.54 -7.48
CA ASP A 107 11.06 8.99 -7.68
C ASP A 107 9.76 9.69 -7.27
N THR A 108 8.60 9.11 -7.58
CA THR A 108 7.31 9.72 -7.21
C THR A 108 7.07 9.62 -5.70
N ILE A 109 7.51 8.56 -5.01
CA ILE A 109 7.40 8.48 -3.55
C ILE A 109 8.22 9.61 -2.92
N ASP A 110 9.46 9.81 -3.36
CA ASP A 110 10.33 10.88 -2.87
C ASP A 110 9.73 12.26 -3.16
N GLN A 111 9.18 12.44 -4.37
CA GLN A 111 8.47 13.66 -4.75
C GLN A 111 7.26 13.91 -3.85
N VAL A 112 6.44 12.91 -3.57
CA VAL A 112 5.25 13.05 -2.70
C VAL A 112 5.65 13.51 -1.31
N VAL A 113 6.69 12.90 -0.73
CA VAL A 113 7.21 13.26 0.58
C VAL A 113 7.62 14.72 0.59
N GLN A 114 8.33 15.18 -0.44
CA GLN A 114 8.71 16.58 -0.60
C GLN A 114 7.53 17.53 -0.81
N ASP A 115 6.57 17.17 -1.67
CA ASP A 115 5.48 18.04 -2.12
C ASP A 115 4.37 18.23 -1.07
N LEU A 116 4.27 17.34 -0.09
CA LEU A 116 3.24 17.40 0.94
C LEU A 116 3.76 18.04 2.22
N ASN A 117 4.38 17.28 3.12
CA ASN A 117 4.80 17.78 4.44
C ASN A 117 6.08 17.09 4.95
N GLY A 118 6.89 16.56 4.05
CA GLY A 118 8.20 16.01 4.37
C GLY A 118 8.21 14.63 5.02
N ARG A 119 7.06 13.95 5.10
CA ARG A 119 6.93 12.61 5.70
C ARG A 119 6.01 11.69 4.91
N LEU A 120 6.16 10.39 5.15
CA LEU A 120 5.29 9.31 4.72
C LEU A 120 4.86 8.49 5.93
N ASP A 121 3.56 8.36 6.16
CA ASP A 121 3.00 7.60 7.28
C ASP A 121 2.35 6.31 6.81
N ILE A 122 1.65 6.37 5.68
CA ILE A 122 0.81 5.29 5.19
C ILE A 122 1.07 5.08 3.71
N PHE A 123 1.26 3.84 3.29
CA PHE A 123 1.27 3.47 1.89
C PHE A 123 0.23 2.39 1.64
N VAL A 124 -0.71 2.65 0.74
CA VAL A 124 -1.73 1.71 0.31
C VAL A 124 -1.44 1.23 -1.11
N ALA A 125 -0.88 0.03 -1.22
CA ALA A 125 -0.67 -0.65 -2.49
C ALA A 125 -1.99 -1.29 -2.95
N ASN A 126 -2.71 -0.59 -3.83
CA ASN A 126 -4.03 -1.00 -4.32
C ASN A 126 -4.09 -1.12 -5.87
N ALA A 127 -3.18 -0.49 -6.61
CA ALA A 127 -3.10 -0.67 -8.07
C ALA A 127 -2.98 -2.15 -8.43
N ALA A 128 -3.88 -2.62 -9.31
CA ALA A 128 -3.91 -3.99 -9.77
C ALA A 128 -4.63 -4.10 -11.12
N LEU A 129 -4.31 -5.16 -11.85
CA LEU A 129 -5.06 -5.65 -13.00
C LEU A 129 -5.84 -6.90 -12.62
N TYR A 130 -7.01 -7.04 -13.22
CA TYR A 130 -7.75 -8.29 -13.25
C TYR A 130 -7.33 -9.12 -14.46
N TRP A 131 -7.54 -10.44 -14.38
CA TRP A 131 -7.21 -11.33 -15.48
C TRP A 131 -8.36 -11.41 -16.50
N SER A 132 -8.15 -10.84 -17.69
CA SER A 132 -9.16 -10.75 -18.76
C SER A 132 -8.85 -11.59 -20.01
N HIS A 133 -7.91 -12.54 -19.93
CA HIS A 133 -7.47 -13.34 -21.09
C HIS A 133 -8.10 -14.75 -21.14
N GLY A 134 -9.17 -14.98 -20.39
CA GLY A 134 -9.85 -16.28 -20.34
C GLY A 134 -9.00 -17.39 -19.72
N ARG A 135 -9.06 -18.61 -20.27
CA ARG A 135 -8.30 -19.75 -19.71
C ARG A 135 -6.80 -19.56 -19.91
N LEU A 136 -6.01 -19.89 -18.89
CA LEU A 136 -4.54 -19.80 -18.91
C LEU A 136 -3.90 -20.47 -20.15
N ILE A 137 -4.43 -21.61 -20.59
CA ILE A 137 -3.91 -22.33 -21.76
C ILE A 137 -4.06 -21.57 -23.09
N ASN A 138 -4.88 -20.52 -23.12
CA ASN A 138 -5.15 -19.71 -24.31
C ASN A 138 -4.48 -18.33 -24.24
N SER A 139 -3.93 -17.95 -23.09
CA SER A 139 -3.23 -16.67 -22.91
C SER A 139 -1.76 -16.77 -23.27
N SER A 140 -1.15 -15.64 -23.59
CA SER A 140 0.28 -15.55 -23.81
C SER A 140 1.08 -15.48 -22.50
N THR A 141 2.35 -15.83 -22.55
CA THR A 141 3.28 -15.59 -21.44
C THR A 141 3.41 -14.10 -21.11
N SER A 142 3.31 -13.21 -22.11
CA SER A 142 3.33 -11.76 -21.90
C SER A 142 2.14 -11.27 -21.07
N ASP A 143 0.94 -11.84 -21.28
CA ASP A 143 -0.24 -11.50 -20.46
C ASP A 143 0.00 -11.86 -18.98
N PHE A 144 0.61 -13.03 -18.75
CA PHE A 144 1.00 -13.46 -17.41
C PHE A 144 2.07 -12.54 -16.80
N GLN A 145 3.07 -12.12 -17.57
CA GLN A 145 4.10 -11.20 -17.11
C GLN A 145 3.52 -9.82 -16.77
N GLU A 146 2.57 -9.32 -17.56
CA GLU A 146 1.93 -8.03 -17.32
C GLU A 146 1.19 -8.00 -15.98
N ILE A 147 0.37 -9.02 -15.69
CA ILE A 147 -0.36 -9.09 -14.43
C ILE A 147 0.58 -9.31 -13.24
N MET A 148 1.67 -10.07 -13.41
CA MET A 148 2.71 -10.22 -12.39
C MET A 148 3.43 -8.91 -12.10
N ASN A 149 3.80 -8.16 -13.14
CA ASN A 149 4.45 -6.86 -13.01
C ASN A 149 3.54 -5.85 -12.30
N THR A 150 2.26 -5.82 -12.68
CA THR A 150 1.32 -4.85 -12.12
C THR A 150 0.85 -5.20 -10.72
N ASN A 151 0.61 -6.48 -10.40
CA ASN A 151 0.05 -6.85 -9.10
C ASN A 151 1.12 -7.13 -8.05
N LEU A 152 2.22 -7.80 -8.44
CA LEU A 152 3.27 -8.22 -7.52
C LEU A 152 4.46 -7.26 -7.53
N MET A 153 5.09 -7.04 -8.68
CA MET A 153 6.33 -6.26 -8.73
C MET A 153 6.11 -4.81 -8.30
N SER A 154 4.99 -4.19 -8.70
CA SER A 154 4.62 -2.85 -8.24
C SER A 154 4.53 -2.75 -6.71
N THR A 155 3.93 -3.76 -6.05
CA THR A 155 3.81 -3.83 -4.59
C THR A 155 5.18 -4.00 -3.95
N TYR A 156 6.07 -4.79 -4.56
CA TYR A 156 7.45 -4.96 -4.12
C TYR A 156 8.24 -3.65 -4.21
N TYR A 157 8.18 -2.93 -5.33
CA TYR A 157 8.85 -1.64 -5.50
C TYR A 157 8.37 -0.62 -4.47
N ALA A 158 7.05 -0.53 -4.30
CA ALA A 158 6.43 0.32 -3.29
C ALA A 158 6.87 -0.01 -1.87
N ALA A 159 6.88 -1.30 -1.50
CA ALA A 159 7.29 -1.74 -0.16
C ALA A 159 8.74 -1.36 0.14
N LYS A 160 9.64 -1.62 -0.82
CA LYS A 160 11.06 -1.29 -0.71
C LYS A 160 11.28 0.22 -0.55
N ALA A 161 10.61 1.03 -1.34
CA ALA A 161 10.74 2.49 -1.31
C ALA A 161 10.10 3.11 -0.06
N ALA A 162 8.85 2.76 0.26
CA ALA A 162 8.15 3.25 1.44
C ALA A 162 8.84 2.80 2.74
N GLY A 163 9.34 1.55 2.77
CA GLY A 163 10.08 1.00 3.90
C GLY A 163 11.31 1.84 4.27
N LYS A 164 12.07 2.35 3.28
CA LYS A 164 13.21 3.25 3.51
C LYS A 164 12.78 4.55 4.22
N HIS A 165 11.68 5.16 3.79
CA HIS A 165 11.14 6.37 4.44
C HIS A 165 10.69 6.07 5.87
N PHE A 166 9.96 4.98 6.08
CA PHE A 166 9.50 4.58 7.41
C PHE A 166 10.66 4.34 8.37
N GLN A 167 11.69 3.61 7.92
CA GLN A 167 12.90 3.36 8.69
C GLN A 167 13.61 4.66 9.05
N ARG A 168 13.90 5.51 8.06
CA ARG A 168 14.58 6.79 8.30
C ARG A 168 13.81 7.67 9.26
N GLN A 169 12.48 7.78 9.12
CA GLN A 169 11.65 8.56 10.03
C GLN A 169 11.65 7.99 11.45
N LYS A 170 11.67 6.67 11.60
CA LYS A 170 11.75 6.02 12.91
C LYS A 170 13.09 6.28 13.60
N GLU A 171 14.19 6.20 12.85
CA GLU A 171 15.55 6.40 13.36
C GLU A 171 15.83 7.87 13.70
N THR A 172 15.40 8.80 12.84
CA THR A 172 15.69 10.22 13.00
C THR A 172 14.66 10.97 13.84
N GLY A 173 13.42 10.47 13.91
CA GLY A 173 12.31 11.17 14.56
C GLY A 173 11.92 12.49 13.88
N THR A 174 12.39 12.75 12.66
CA THR A 174 12.16 14.01 11.93
C THR A 174 11.57 13.78 10.54
N ASP A 175 10.96 14.80 9.95
CA ASP A 175 10.64 14.86 8.52
C ASP A 175 11.91 15.14 7.70
N ILE A 176 11.82 15.11 6.37
CA ILE A 176 12.99 15.37 5.51
C ILE A 176 13.50 16.82 5.59
N PHE A 177 12.73 17.73 6.18
CA PHE A 177 13.11 19.13 6.41
C PHE A 177 13.80 19.35 7.76
N GLY A 178 13.90 18.32 8.60
CA GLY A 178 14.54 18.35 9.91
C GLY A 178 13.60 18.70 11.06
N SER A 179 12.31 18.88 10.82
CA SER A 179 11.33 19.14 11.88
C SER A 179 10.94 17.85 12.58
N LYS A 180 10.71 17.90 13.89
CA LYS A 180 10.30 16.73 14.67
C LYS A 180 8.94 16.20 14.19
N LEU A 181 8.84 14.88 14.01
CA LEU A 181 7.57 14.24 13.66
C LEU A 181 6.66 14.15 14.88
N GLU A 182 5.57 14.90 14.85
CA GLU A 182 4.47 14.71 15.80
C GLU A 182 3.57 13.55 15.35
N ASN A 183 3.03 12.81 16.32
CA ASN A 183 2.07 11.72 16.11
C ASN A 183 2.55 10.62 15.14
N PHE A 184 3.88 10.45 14.99
CA PHE A 184 4.52 9.34 14.27
C PHE A 184 4.99 8.28 15.27
N HIS A 185 4.51 7.05 15.12
CA HIS A 185 4.99 5.92 15.93
C HIS A 185 5.72 4.90 15.06
N SER A 186 5.16 4.61 13.90
CA SER A 186 5.68 3.68 12.89
C SER A 186 4.96 3.93 11.57
N GLY A 187 5.57 3.48 10.46
CA GLY A 187 4.91 3.43 9.17
C GLY A 187 3.79 2.38 9.11
N SER A 188 2.89 2.53 8.16
CA SER A 188 1.81 1.57 7.89
C SER A 188 1.75 1.23 6.41
N PHE A 189 2.22 0.03 6.05
CA PHE A 189 2.11 -0.51 4.70
C PHE A 189 0.87 -1.40 4.60
N ILE A 190 -0.04 -1.07 3.69
CA ILE A 190 -1.32 -1.75 3.53
C ILE A 190 -1.43 -2.21 2.09
N VAL A 191 -1.79 -3.48 1.88
CA VAL A 191 -1.98 -4.05 0.54
C VAL A 191 -3.43 -4.46 0.33
N THR A 192 -4.00 -4.07 -0.81
CA THR A 192 -5.29 -4.59 -1.24
C THR A 192 -5.09 -5.91 -1.98
N SER A 193 -5.23 -7.01 -1.25
CA SER A 193 -5.17 -8.37 -1.78
C SER A 193 -6.53 -8.75 -2.39
N SER A 194 -7.03 -9.95 -2.12
CA SER A 194 -8.33 -10.46 -2.57
C SER A 194 -8.66 -11.75 -1.82
N ILE A 195 -9.95 -12.10 -1.70
CA ILE A 195 -10.35 -13.47 -1.34
C ILE A 195 -9.74 -14.51 -2.31
N ALA A 196 -9.41 -14.09 -3.53
CA ALA A 196 -8.71 -14.88 -4.54
C ALA A 196 -7.28 -15.30 -4.13
N SER A 197 -6.72 -14.71 -3.06
CA SER A 197 -5.41 -15.11 -2.53
C SER A 197 -5.43 -16.46 -1.82
N VAL A 198 -6.61 -16.91 -1.39
CA VAL A 198 -6.81 -18.17 -0.64
C VAL A 198 -7.86 -19.08 -1.28
N HIS A 199 -8.75 -18.52 -2.12
CA HIS A 199 -9.76 -19.26 -2.85
C HIS A 199 -9.58 -19.09 -4.36
N GLN A 200 -10.00 -20.08 -5.14
CA GLN A 200 -10.24 -19.86 -6.56
C GLN A 200 -11.62 -19.26 -6.77
N LEU A 201 -11.69 -18.30 -7.69
CA LEU A 201 -12.93 -17.64 -8.03
C LEU A 201 -13.68 -18.51 -9.03
N PHE A 202 -14.70 -19.23 -8.57
CA PHE A 202 -15.64 -19.91 -9.46
C PHE A 202 -16.81 -18.97 -9.76
N PRO A 203 -17.32 -18.91 -10.99
CA PRO A 203 -16.94 -19.67 -12.20
C PRO A 203 -15.86 -19.01 -13.11
N GLN A 204 -14.97 -18.16 -12.61
CA GLN A 204 -13.99 -17.42 -13.44
C GLN A 204 -12.67 -18.18 -13.65
N ALA A 205 -12.09 -18.10 -14.85
CA ALA A 205 -10.78 -18.70 -15.15
C ALA A 205 -9.64 -17.71 -14.87
N THR A 206 -9.41 -17.36 -13.59
CA THR A 206 -8.51 -16.24 -13.22
C THR A 206 -7.25 -16.69 -12.47
N THR A 207 -6.71 -17.85 -12.81
CA THR A 207 -5.55 -18.44 -12.11
C THR A 207 -4.38 -17.46 -11.95
N PRO A 208 -3.95 -16.69 -12.97
CA PRO A 208 -2.87 -15.71 -12.81
C PRO A 208 -3.18 -14.63 -11.77
N TYR A 209 -4.40 -14.10 -11.78
CA TYR A 209 -4.82 -13.13 -10.78
C TYR A 209 -4.74 -13.72 -9.37
N CYS A 210 -5.27 -14.93 -9.17
CA CYS A 210 -5.21 -15.62 -7.89
C CYS A 210 -3.76 -15.83 -7.42
N VAL A 211 -2.88 -16.29 -8.32
CA VAL A 211 -1.43 -16.44 -8.05
C VAL A 211 -0.81 -15.13 -7.59
N THR A 212 -1.05 -14.02 -8.30
CA THR A 212 -0.53 -12.71 -7.88
C THR A 212 -1.03 -12.29 -6.51
N LYS A 213 -2.31 -12.55 -6.19
CA LYS A 213 -2.92 -12.20 -4.91
C LYS A 213 -2.41 -13.08 -3.76
N SER A 214 -2.12 -14.36 -4.01
CA SER A 214 -1.44 -15.23 -3.05
C SER A 214 0.01 -14.79 -2.79
N ALA A 215 0.73 -14.43 -3.86
CA ALA A 215 2.12 -13.96 -3.76
C ALA A 215 2.25 -12.69 -2.93
N VAL A 216 1.41 -11.67 -3.19
CA VAL A 216 1.42 -10.44 -2.36
C VAL A 216 0.98 -10.71 -0.92
N THR A 217 0.08 -11.66 -0.68
CA THR A 217 -0.28 -12.07 0.68
C THR A 217 0.92 -12.61 1.45
N GLN A 218 1.76 -13.44 0.82
CA GLN A 218 2.97 -13.93 1.46
C GLN A 218 4.03 -12.84 1.61
N LEU A 219 4.19 -11.97 0.61
CA LEU A 219 5.09 -10.81 0.67
C LEU A 219 4.78 -9.95 1.91
N VAL A 220 3.51 -9.60 2.13
CA VAL A 220 3.09 -8.77 3.29
C VAL A 220 3.41 -9.43 4.62
N LYS A 221 3.23 -10.75 4.73
CA LYS A 221 3.60 -11.50 5.95
C LYS A 221 5.10 -11.43 6.23
N GLY A 222 5.93 -11.54 5.18
CA GLY A 222 7.38 -11.36 5.29
C GLY A 222 7.72 -9.93 5.74
N LEU A 223 7.15 -8.92 5.08
CA LEU A 223 7.35 -7.52 5.43
C LEU A 223 6.93 -7.18 6.85
N ALA A 224 5.88 -7.82 7.39
CA ALA A 224 5.46 -7.60 8.77
C ALA A 224 6.54 -8.01 9.79
N VAL A 225 7.37 -9.01 9.46
CA VAL A 225 8.51 -9.44 10.27
C VAL A 225 9.70 -8.52 10.01
N GLU A 226 10.03 -8.26 8.74
CA GLU A 226 11.19 -7.42 8.38
C GLU A 226 11.05 -5.96 8.85
N PHE A 227 9.83 -5.43 8.92
CA PHE A 227 9.59 -4.03 9.27
C PHE A 227 9.35 -3.78 10.76
N VAL A 228 9.38 -4.81 11.61
CA VAL A 228 8.88 -4.81 13.01
C VAL A 228 9.35 -3.62 13.87
N LYS A 229 10.52 -3.04 13.58
CA LYS A 229 11.08 -1.91 14.34
C LYS A 229 10.57 -0.54 13.91
N PHE A 230 10.09 -0.40 12.67
CA PHE A 230 9.80 0.89 12.06
C PHE A 230 8.47 0.99 11.33
N ALA A 231 7.86 -0.12 10.92
CA ALA A 231 6.56 -0.13 10.27
C ALA A 231 5.77 -1.41 10.55
N ARG A 232 4.47 -1.34 10.28
CA ARG A 232 3.58 -2.51 10.24
C ARG A 232 3.19 -2.77 8.79
N ALA A 233 3.05 -4.04 8.42
CA ALA A 233 2.52 -4.43 7.11
C ALA A 233 1.25 -5.27 7.30
N ASN A 234 0.16 -4.88 6.63
CA ASN A 234 -1.13 -5.57 6.71
C ASN A 234 -1.76 -5.67 5.32
N LEU A 235 -2.77 -6.53 5.20
CA LEU A 235 -3.54 -6.68 3.97
C LEU A 235 -5.04 -6.70 4.25
N VAL A 236 -5.81 -6.28 3.26
CA VAL A 236 -7.26 -6.45 3.20
C VAL A 236 -7.57 -7.37 2.02
N CYS A 237 -8.50 -8.31 2.20
CA CYS A 237 -8.93 -9.26 1.16
C CYS A 237 -10.38 -9.00 0.76
N PRO A 238 -10.66 -8.04 -0.14
CA PRO A 238 -12.01 -7.79 -0.63
C PRO A 238 -12.58 -9.00 -1.38
N GLY A 239 -13.90 -9.18 -1.26
CA GLY A 239 -14.70 -10.04 -2.13
C GLY A 239 -15.26 -9.28 -3.33
N TYR A 240 -16.41 -9.72 -3.83
CA TYR A 240 -17.12 -9.01 -4.89
C TYR A 240 -17.67 -7.68 -4.37
N LEU A 241 -17.36 -6.60 -5.09
CA LEU A 241 -17.83 -5.24 -4.80
C LEU A 241 -18.47 -4.69 -6.06
N GLU A 242 -19.60 -3.99 -5.90
CA GLU A 242 -20.30 -3.33 -6.99
C GLU A 242 -19.39 -2.29 -7.67
N GLY A 243 -19.35 -2.30 -9.01
CA GLY A 243 -18.42 -1.48 -9.80
C GLY A 243 -16.94 -1.88 -9.66
N GLY A 244 -16.63 -2.91 -8.86
CA GLY A 244 -15.29 -3.45 -8.66
C GLY A 244 -14.83 -4.37 -9.80
N MET A 245 -13.51 -4.59 -9.89
CA MET A 245 -12.90 -5.36 -10.98
C MET A 245 -13.43 -6.80 -11.07
N LEU A 246 -13.73 -7.43 -9.93
CA LEU A 246 -14.24 -8.80 -9.89
C LEU A 246 -15.65 -8.93 -10.49
N MET A 247 -16.49 -7.89 -10.41
CA MET A 247 -17.84 -7.89 -10.99
C MET A 247 -17.81 -7.66 -12.50
N ARG A 248 -16.85 -6.89 -13.03
CA ARG A 248 -16.72 -6.70 -14.49
C ARG A 248 -16.50 -8.02 -15.24
N GLY A 249 -15.72 -8.94 -14.67
CA GLY A 249 -15.55 -10.29 -15.24
C GLY A 249 -16.79 -11.18 -15.12
N VAL A 250 -17.78 -10.81 -14.30
CA VAL A 250 -19.10 -11.45 -14.25
C VAL A 250 -20.01 -10.85 -15.32
N ASP A 251 -20.08 -9.52 -15.41
CA ASP A 251 -20.96 -8.77 -16.31
C ASP A 251 -20.62 -8.96 -17.80
N GLU A 252 -19.35 -9.18 -18.15
CA GLU A 252 -18.92 -9.50 -19.52
C GLU A 252 -19.52 -10.81 -20.08
N ARG A 253 -20.16 -11.63 -19.23
CA ARG A 253 -20.86 -12.86 -19.66
C ARG A 253 -22.36 -12.70 -19.85
N GLU A 254 -22.94 -11.58 -19.40
CA GLU A 254 -24.34 -11.26 -19.66
C GLU A 254 -24.54 -10.55 -21.01
N ARG A 255 -23.46 -10.39 -21.79
CA ARG A 255 -23.45 -9.90 -23.18
C ARG A 255 -22.97 -10.99 -24.12
#